data_AF-A0A4U5WYQ7-F1
#
_entry.id   AF-A0A4U5WYQ7-F1
#
_cell.length_a   1.000
_cell.length_b   1.000
_cell.length_c   1.000
_cell.angle_alpha   90.00
_cell.angle_beta   90.00
_cell.angle_gamma   90.00
#
_symmetry.space_group_name_H-M   'P 1'
#
loop_
_entity.id
_entity.type
_entity.pdbx_description
1 polymer ?
#
loop_
_entity_poly.entity_id
_entity_poly.type
_entity_poly.pdbx_seq_one_letter_code
_entity_poly.pdbx_strand_id
1 'polypeptide(L)'
;PPGTDLDTRQVRSWLRDRLPHYMVPAAFTVLERLPFTPNGKLDVRALPAPRFAVGEPGRAPRTDRERLLCELFAEVLNTGRPVTLDDDFFDLGGHSLLAARLTHRANHTLDTRLTVRDVFQAPTVADLTTRIDALRDGPDGGPAVRRARPALRRRTSAGALLPQS
;
A
#
# COMPACT_ATOMS: atom_id res chain seq x y z
N PRO A 1 -16.44 3.85 -36.48
CA PRO A 1 -15.91 2.53 -36.05
C PRO A 1 -15.77 2.49 -34.52
N PRO A 2 -16.22 1.43 -33.84
CA PRO A 2 -16.08 1.34 -32.39
C PRO A 2 -14.58 1.29 -32.05
N GLY A 3 -14.14 2.23 -31.22
CA GLY A 3 -12.78 2.26 -30.69
C GLY A 3 -12.56 1.01 -29.86
N THR A 4 -11.56 0.25 -30.26
CA THR A 4 -11.06 -1.01 -29.69
C THR A 4 -11.17 -1.05 -28.17
N ASP A 5 -11.72 -2.16 -27.66
CA ASP A 5 -11.84 -2.52 -26.25
C ASP A 5 -10.44 -2.56 -25.61
N LEU A 6 -9.96 -1.40 -25.13
CA LEU A 6 -8.63 -1.28 -24.56
C LEU A 6 -8.65 -1.93 -23.17
N ASP A 7 -8.07 -3.14 -23.08
CA ASP A 7 -7.93 -3.80 -21.79
C ASP A 7 -6.85 -3.09 -20.94
N THR A 8 -7.33 -2.27 -20.01
CA THR A 8 -6.48 -1.57 -19.04
C THR A 8 -5.62 -2.51 -18.18
N ARG A 9 -6.02 -3.78 -18.00
CA ARG A 9 -5.20 -4.79 -17.30
C ARG A 9 -3.96 -5.13 -18.11
N GLN A 10 -4.11 -5.29 -19.42
CA GLN A 10 -2.99 -5.58 -20.31
C GLN A 10 -2.00 -4.40 -20.36
N VAL A 11 -2.51 -3.17 -20.40
CA VAL A 11 -1.68 -1.95 -20.31
C VAL A 11 -0.91 -1.91 -18.99
N ARG A 12 -1.58 -2.18 -17.87
CA ARG A 12 -0.94 -2.23 -16.55
C ARG A 12 0.15 -3.30 -16.49
N SER A 13 -0.14 -4.52 -16.94
CA SER A 13 0.84 -5.61 -16.99
C SER A 13 2.06 -5.22 -17.81
N TRP A 14 1.84 -4.64 -18.99
CA TRP A 14 2.91 -4.17 -19.85
C TRP A 14 3.79 -3.11 -19.17
N LEU A 15 3.19 -2.19 -18.40
CA LEU A 15 3.91 -1.17 -17.65
C LEU A 15 4.69 -1.75 -16.46
N ARG A 16 4.15 -2.73 -15.74
CA ARG A 16 4.83 -3.39 -14.61
C ARG A 16 6.16 -4.05 -15.02
N ASP A 17 6.25 -4.56 -16.24
CA ASP A 17 7.48 -5.16 -16.76
C ASP A 17 8.58 -4.14 -17.10
N ARG A 18 8.22 -2.85 -17.23
CA ARG A 18 9.08 -1.80 -17.81
C ARG A 18 9.33 -0.63 -16.87
N LEU A 19 8.48 -0.46 -15.88
CA LEU A 19 8.55 0.65 -14.94
C LEU A 19 8.70 0.12 -13.52
N PRO A 20 9.45 0.84 -12.66
CA PRO A 20 9.37 0.63 -11.23
C PRO A 20 7.91 0.72 -10.76
N HIS A 21 7.54 -0.08 -9.76
CA HIS A 21 6.16 -0.18 -9.26
C HIS A 21 5.52 1.19 -8.94
N TYR A 22 6.30 2.12 -8.38
CA TYR A 22 5.82 3.46 -8.02
C TYR A 22 5.53 4.39 -9.23
N MET A 23 5.88 3.99 -10.45
CA MET A 23 5.57 4.71 -11.69
C MET A 23 4.36 4.10 -12.44
N VAL A 24 3.86 2.94 -12.00
CA VAL A 24 2.69 2.31 -12.63
C VAL A 24 1.42 2.98 -12.07
N PRO A 25 0.55 3.56 -12.92
CA PRO A 25 -0.67 4.23 -12.47
C PRO A 25 -1.62 3.28 -11.74
N ALA A 26 -2.19 3.73 -10.63
CA ALA A 26 -3.19 2.95 -9.87
C ALA A 26 -4.53 2.82 -10.62
N ALA A 27 -4.87 3.77 -11.51
CA ALA A 27 -6.12 3.76 -12.27
C ALA A 27 -5.90 4.14 -13.73
N PHE A 28 -6.68 3.55 -14.62
CA PHE A 28 -6.72 3.85 -16.05
C PHE A 28 -8.16 4.18 -16.44
N THR A 29 -8.37 5.33 -17.08
CA THR A 29 -9.69 5.75 -17.59
C THR A 29 -9.59 5.87 -19.10
N VAL A 30 -10.33 5.02 -19.82
CA VAL A 30 -10.43 5.10 -21.28
C VAL A 30 -11.38 6.23 -21.66
N LEU A 31 -10.91 7.14 -22.51
CA LEU A 31 -11.70 8.25 -23.03
C LEU A 31 -11.77 8.14 -24.55
N GLU A 32 -12.96 8.37 -25.12
CA GLU A 32 -13.11 8.43 -26.58
C GLU A 32 -12.34 9.62 -27.18
N ARG A 33 -12.23 10.71 -26.42
CA ARG A 33 -11.47 11.91 -26.78
C ARG A 33 -10.95 12.60 -25.53
N LEU A 34 -9.77 13.18 -25.64
CA LEU A 34 -9.23 14.06 -24.61
C LEU A 34 -9.97 15.41 -24.63
N PRO A 35 -10.36 15.96 -23.47
CA PRO A 35 -11.00 17.26 -23.40
C PRO A 35 -9.97 18.38 -23.60
N PHE A 36 -10.26 19.34 -24.48
CA PHE A 36 -9.40 20.49 -24.71
C PHE A 36 -10.17 21.79 -24.43
N THR A 37 -9.46 22.78 -23.88
CA THR A 37 -9.91 24.16 -23.79
C THR A 37 -10.08 24.76 -25.19
N PRO A 38 -10.82 25.89 -25.35
CA PRO A 38 -10.94 26.58 -26.64
C PRO A 38 -9.60 26.95 -27.29
N ASN A 39 -8.55 27.14 -26.47
CA ASN A 39 -7.18 27.44 -26.92
C ASN A 39 -6.36 26.18 -27.25
N GLY A 40 -6.98 25.00 -27.31
CA GLY A 40 -6.32 23.74 -27.68
C GLY A 40 -5.44 23.10 -26.59
N LYS A 41 -5.45 23.62 -25.36
CA LYS A 41 -4.74 22.99 -24.22
C LYS A 41 -5.61 21.91 -23.57
N LEU A 42 -5.02 20.83 -23.05
CA LEU A 42 -5.73 19.80 -22.28
C LEU A 42 -6.46 20.44 -21.10
N ASP A 43 -7.77 20.22 -21.02
CA ASP A 43 -8.57 20.67 -19.88
C ASP A 43 -8.56 19.58 -18.78
N VAL A 44 -7.58 19.69 -17.88
CA VAL A 44 -7.40 18.73 -16.77
C VAL A 44 -8.60 18.71 -15.83
N ARG A 45 -9.36 19.81 -15.72
CA ARG A 45 -10.53 19.90 -14.84
C ARG A 45 -11.74 19.17 -15.41
N ALA A 46 -11.78 19.01 -16.73
CA ALA A 46 -12.81 18.26 -17.43
C ALA A 46 -12.52 16.75 -17.49
N LEU A 47 -11.36 16.29 -16.99
CA LEU A 47 -11.08 14.85 -16.92
C LEU A 47 -12.00 14.17 -15.88
N PRO A 48 -12.61 13.02 -16.21
CA PRO A 48 -13.38 12.25 -15.24
C PRO A 48 -12.51 11.83 -14.05
N ALA A 49 -13.13 11.74 -12.87
CA ALA A 49 -12.46 11.17 -11.71
C ALA A 49 -11.97 9.75 -12.02
N PRO A 50 -10.71 9.40 -11.68
CA PRO A 50 -10.21 8.04 -11.85
C PRO A 50 -11.07 7.04 -11.10
N ARG A 51 -11.45 5.96 -11.77
CA ARG A 51 -12.09 4.81 -11.12
C ARG A 51 -11.01 3.80 -10.81
N PHE A 52 -10.74 3.59 -9.53
CA PHE A 52 -9.89 2.49 -9.10
C PHE A 52 -10.61 1.18 -9.42
N ALA A 53 -9.86 0.18 -9.87
CA ALA A 53 -10.45 -1.08 -10.28
C ALA A 53 -11.22 -1.69 -9.10
N VAL A 54 -12.50 -1.95 -9.29
CA VAL A 54 -13.22 -2.90 -8.45
C VAL A 54 -12.72 -4.27 -8.91
N GLY A 55 -11.99 -4.98 -8.05
CA GLY A 55 -11.44 -6.28 -8.40
C GLY A 55 -12.53 -7.21 -8.92
N GLU A 56 -12.18 -8.04 -9.89
CA GLU A 56 -12.96 -9.26 -10.20
C GLU A 56 -13.20 -10.05 -8.90
N PRO A 57 -14.21 -10.93 -8.83
CA PRO A 57 -14.36 -11.83 -7.69
C PRO A 57 -13.08 -12.67 -7.50
N GLY A 58 -12.21 -12.20 -6.60
CA GLY A 58 -10.97 -12.85 -6.22
C GLY A 58 -11.21 -13.96 -5.21
N ARG A 59 -10.14 -14.68 -4.86
CA ARG A 59 -10.25 -15.75 -3.87
C ARG A 59 -10.59 -15.16 -2.50
N ALA A 60 -11.57 -15.77 -1.84
CA ALA A 60 -11.91 -15.44 -0.45
C ALA A 60 -10.79 -15.89 0.51
N PRO A 61 -10.59 -15.19 1.64
CA PRO A 61 -9.66 -15.61 2.68
C PRO A 61 -10.06 -16.99 3.24
N ARG A 62 -9.05 -17.83 3.48
CA ARG A 62 -9.17 -19.22 3.94
C ARG A 62 -8.66 -19.40 5.36
N THR A 63 -7.78 -18.51 5.81
CA THR A 63 -7.19 -18.51 7.14
C THR A 63 -7.55 -17.25 7.93
N ASP A 64 -7.46 -17.30 9.26
CA ASP A 64 -7.68 -16.12 10.09
C ASP A 64 -6.70 -14.98 9.79
N ARG A 65 -5.45 -15.32 9.42
CA ARG A 65 -4.44 -14.33 9.05
C ARG A 65 -4.79 -13.60 7.76
N GLU A 66 -5.20 -14.36 6.74
CA GLU A 66 -5.68 -13.79 5.48
C GLU A 66 -6.88 -12.88 5.73
N ARG A 67 -7.85 -13.34 6.54
CA ARG A 67 -9.04 -12.56 6.89
C ARG A 67 -8.68 -11.25 7.57
N LEU A 68 -7.84 -11.29 8.61
CA LEU A 68 -7.37 -10.10 9.31
C LEU A 68 -6.61 -9.15 8.38
N LEU A 69 -5.80 -9.67 7.46
CA LEU A 69 -5.06 -8.83 6.52
C LEU A 69 -5.98 -8.18 5.47
N CYS A 70 -6.99 -8.90 4.96
CA CYS A 70 -8.06 -8.35 4.13
C CYS A 70 -8.81 -7.21 4.85
N GLU A 71 -9.17 -7.41 6.12
CA GLU A 71 -9.83 -6.38 6.95
C GLU A 71 -8.93 -5.14 7.10
N LEU A 72 -7.65 -5.32 7.41
CA LEU A 72 -6.69 -4.22 7.52
C LEU A 72 -6.49 -3.46 6.19
N PHE A 73 -6.47 -4.17 5.06
CA PHE A 73 -6.44 -3.54 3.74
C PHE A 73 -7.68 -2.66 3.54
N ALA A 74 -8.86 -3.21 3.75
CA ALA A 74 -10.13 -2.52 3.55
C ALA A 74 -10.22 -1.25 4.40
N GLU A 75 -9.81 -1.32 5.67
CA GLU A 75 -9.80 -0.17 6.58
C GLU A 75 -8.79 0.90 6.19
N VAL A 76 -7.56 0.51 5.85
CA VAL A 76 -6.49 1.48 5.53
C VAL A 76 -6.77 2.19 4.21
N LEU A 77 -7.36 1.48 3.25
CA LEU A 77 -7.65 1.98 1.92
C LEU A 77 -9.06 2.60 1.80
N ASN A 78 -9.92 2.43 2.82
CA ASN A 78 -11.33 2.85 2.79
C ASN A 78 -12.05 2.36 1.52
N THR A 79 -11.88 1.09 1.17
CA THR A 79 -12.39 0.52 -0.10
C THR A 79 -13.91 0.52 -0.20
N GLY A 80 -14.64 0.58 0.91
CA GLY A 80 -16.11 0.45 0.95
C GLY A 80 -16.62 -0.92 0.52
N ARG A 81 -15.72 -1.90 0.29
CA ARG A 81 -16.02 -3.28 -0.10
C ARG A 81 -15.06 -4.27 0.56
N PRO A 82 -15.44 -5.55 0.67
CA PRO A 82 -14.50 -6.60 1.06
C PRO A 82 -13.30 -6.68 0.10
N VAL A 83 -12.11 -6.85 0.67
CA VAL A 83 -10.85 -7.10 -0.05
C VAL A 83 -10.64 -8.61 -0.16
N THR A 84 -10.19 -9.07 -1.31
CA THR A 84 -9.91 -10.47 -1.64
C THR A 84 -8.41 -10.77 -1.56
N LEU A 85 -8.04 -12.05 -1.64
CA LEU A 85 -6.63 -12.45 -1.57
C LEU A 85 -5.78 -11.89 -2.71
N ASP A 86 -6.39 -11.67 -3.87
CA ASP A 86 -5.72 -11.30 -5.12
C ASP A 86 -5.77 -9.78 -5.37
N ASP A 87 -6.39 -9.01 -4.47
CA ASP A 87 -6.42 -7.55 -4.57
C ASP A 87 -5.04 -6.95 -4.25
N ASP A 88 -4.49 -6.19 -5.20
CA ASP A 88 -3.24 -5.46 -5.07
C ASP A 88 -3.46 -4.13 -4.32
N PHE A 89 -2.67 -3.91 -3.27
CA PHE A 89 -2.75 -2.74 -2.40
C PHE A 89 -2.73 -1.40 -3.17
N PHE A 90 -1.92 -1.30 -4.21
CA PHE A 90 -1.73 -0.08 -4.99
C PHE A 90 -2.78 0.06 -6.09
N ASP A 91 -3.29 -1.05 -6.64
CA ASP A 91 -4.44 -1.02 -7.56
C ASP A 91 -5.70 -0.52 -6.86
N LEU A 92 -5.81 -0.73 -5.55
CA LEU A 92 -6.87 -0.20 -4.69
C LEU A 92 -6.67 1.27 -4.26
N GLY A 93 -5.66 1.97 -4.79
CA GLY A 93 -5.35 3.36 -4.45
C GLY A 93 -4.37 3.52 -3.29
N GLY A 94 -3.69 2.45 -2.89
CA GLY A 94 -2.62 2.49 -1.90
C GLY A 94 -1.43 3.32 -2.35
N HIS A 95 -0.74 3.94 -1.38
CA HIS A 95 0.50 4.67 -1.59
C HIS A 95 1.41 4.53 -0.37
N SER A 96 2.63 5.07 -0.43
CA SER A 96 3.68 4.86 0.60
C SER A 96 3.25 5.18 2.03
N LEU A 97 2.49 6.26 2.25
CA LEU A 97 1.97 6.61 3.57
C LEU A 97 0.92 5.61 4.06
N LEU A 98 0.02 5.14 3.18
CA LEU A 98 -0.94 4.09 3.54
C LEU A 98 -0.24 2.75 3.78
N ALA A 99 0.79 2.42 3.00
CA ALA A 99 1.62 1.23 3.22
C ALA A 99 2.34 1.30 4.59
N ALA A 100 2.85 2.46 4.98
CA ALA A 100 3.41 2.66 6.32
C ALA A 100 2.37 2.46 7.44
N ARG A 101 1.13 2.92 7.24
CA ARG A 101 0.03 2.69 8.19
C ARG A 101 -0.37 1.21 8.25
N LEU A 102 -0.49 0.56 7.09
CA LEU A 102 -0.80 -0.86 6.98
C LEU A 102 0.24 -1.70 7.72
N THR A 103 1.53 -1.50 7.43
CA THR A 103 2.62 -2.24 8.09
C THR A 103 2.60 -2.05 9.59
N HIS A 104 2.39 -0.83 10.08
CA HIS A 104 2.27 -0.58 11.52
C HIS A 104 1.13 -1.36 12.17
N ARG A 105 -0.08 -1.32 11.58
CA ARG A 105 -1.25 -2.01 12.13
C ARG A 105 -1.11 -3.53 12.00
N ALA A 106 -0.65 -4.03 10.85
CA ALA A 106 -0.43 -5.46 10.62
C ALA A 106 0.63 -6.04 11.58
N ASN A 107 1.73 -5.32 11.82
CA ASN A 107 2.75 -5.75 12.78
C ASN A 107 2.20 -5.84 14.20
N HIS A 108 1.35 -4.90 14.59
CA HIS A 108 0.71 -4.90 15.90
C HIS A 108 -0.32 -6.03 16.05
N THR A 109 -1.17 -6.24 15.04
CA THR A 109 -2.28 -7.20 15.11
C THR A 109 -1.85 -8.65 14.89
N LEU A 110 -0.88 -8.89 14.00
CA LEU A 110 -0.48 -10.25 13.59
C LEU A 110 0.83 -10.74 14.24
N ASP A 111 1.44 -9.89 15.08
CA ASP A 111 2.79 -10.07 15.64
C ASP A 111 3.82 -10.39 14.55
N THR A 112 3.99 -9.44 13.63
CA THR A 112 4.87 -9.58 12.46
C THR A 112 5.86 -8.42 12.36
N ARG A 113 6.79 -8.50 11.40
CA ARG A 113 7.82 -7.49 11.17
C ARG A 113 7.83 -7.01 9.71
N LEU A 114 6.64 -6.87 9.12
CA LEU A 114 6.48 -6.32 7.78
C LEU A 114 7.07 -4.91 7.71
N THR A 115 7.81 -4.67 6.64
CA THR A 115 8.34 -3.38 6.25
C THR A 115 7.54 -2.82 5.09
N VAL A 116 7.64 -1.51 4.84
CA VAL A 116 7.02 -0.90 3.65
C VAL A 116 7.56 -1.55 2.37
N ARG A 117 8.84 -1.95 2.35
CA ARG A 117 9.46 -2.66 1.23
C ARG A 117 8.73 -3.98 0.94
N ASP A 118 8.30 -4.71 1.96
CA ASP A 118 7.59 -5.97 1.78
C ASP A 118 6.27 -5.75 1.04
N VAL A 119 5.52 -4.70 1.39
CA VAL A 119 4.27 -4.31 0.69
C VAL A 119 4.53 -3.96 -0.77
N PHE A 120 5.64 -3.29 -1.09
CA PHE A 120 5.99 -2.99 -2.49
C PHE A 120 6.43 -4.22 -3.30
N GLN A 121 7.01 -5.23 -2.64
CA GLN A 121 7.50 -6.44 -3.31
C GLN A 121 6.43 -7.53 -3.44
N ALA A 122 5.47 -7.53 -2.52
CA ALA A 122 4.37 -8.47 -2.42
C ALA A 122 3.11 -7.63 -2.13
N PRO A 123 2.49 -7.00 -3.14
CA PRO A 123 1.43 -6.03 -2.93
C PRO A 123 0.05 -6.64 -2.69
N THR A 124 -0.11 -7.95 -2.90
CA THR A 124 -1.39 -8.64 -2.67
C THR A 124 -1.48 -9.20 -1.25
N VAL A 125 -2.70 -9.44 -0.78
CA VAL A 125 -2.93 -10.10 0.51
C VAL A 125 -2.31 -11.50 0.53
N ALA A 126 -2.48 -12.28 -0.53
CA ALA A 126 -1.91 -13.63 -0.65
C ALA A 126 -0.37 -13.64 -0.54
N ASP A 127 0.29 -12.71 -1.24
CA ASP A 127 1.75 -12.65 -1.24
C ASP A 127 2.29 -12.18 0.12
N LEU A 128 1.62 -11.20 0.76
CA LEU A 128 1.99 -10.76 2.10
C LEU A 128 1.79 -11.85 3.15
N THR A 129 0.70 -12.62 3.09
CA THR A 129 0.49 -13.75 3.99
C THR A 129 1.61 -14.78 3.84
N THR A 130 1.94 -15.17 2.60
CA THR A 130 3.04 -16.09 2.32
C THR A 130 4.36 -15.60 2.91
N ARG A 131 4.62 -14.29 2.79
CA ARG A 131 5.84 -13.65 3.31
C ARG A 131 5.86 -13.57 4.84
N ILE A 132 4.72 -13.33 5.47
CA ILE A 132 4.58 -13.40 6.93
C ILE A 132 4.93 -14.80 7.43
N ASP A 133 4.41 -15.83 6.78
CA ASP A 133 4.61 -17.21 7.20
C ASP A 133 6.09 -17.60 7.04
N ALA A 134 6.72 -17.25 5.91
CA ALA A 134 8.16 -17.48 5.69
C ALA A 134 9.06 -16.78 6.72
N LEU A 135 8.70 -15.58 7.20
CA LEU A 135 9.45 -14.86 8.23
C LEU A 135 9.33 -15.50 9.63
N ARG A 136 8.29 -16.30 9.88
CA ARG A 136 8.09 -17.02 11.14
C ARG A 136 8.80 -18.37 11.14
N ASP A 137 8.84 -19.03 9.99
CA ASP A 137 9.42 -20.37 9.84
C ASP A 137 10.94 -20.36 9.52
N GLY A 138 11.54 -19.16 9.38
CA GLY A 138 12.98 -19.00 9.19
C GLY A 138 13.81 -19.32 10.44
N PRO A 139 15.11 -19.68 10.30
CA PRO A 139 15.97 -20.11 11.41
C PRO A 139 16.20 -19.07 12.52
N ASP A 140 15.86 -17.79 12.26
CA ASP A 140 15.93 -16.68 13.22
C ASP A 140 14.58 -16.35 13.91
N GLY A 141 13.55 -17.19 13.73
CA GLY A 141 12.19 -17.05 14.28
C GLY A 141 12.04 -17.21 15.79
N GLY A 142 13.01 -16.75 16.59
CA GLY A 142 12.87 -16.65 18.04
C GLY A 142 11.84 -15.58 18.44
N PRO A 143 11.13 -15.74 19.58
CA PRO A 143 10.02 -14.88 19.97
C PRO A 143 10.44 -13.41 20.00
N ALA A 144 9.56 -12.53 19.54
CA ALA A 144 9.79 -11.11 19.49
C ALA A 144 10.00 -10.54 20.91
N VAL A 145 11.26 -10.52 21.36
CA VAL A 145 11.64 -9.75 22.53
C VAL A 145 11.46 -8.29 22.17
N ARG A 146 10.36 -7.73 22.68
CA ARG A 146 10.00 -6.31 22.70
C ARG A 146 11.21 -5.49 23.15
N ARG A 147 12.06 -5.04 22.22
CA ARG A 147 13.15 -4.12 22.51
C ARG A 147 12.52 -2.81 22.97
N ALA A 148 12.62 -2.54 24.27
CA ALA A 148 12.17 -1.29 24.87
C ALA A 148 12.81 -0.11 24.11
N ARG A 149 11.96 0.85 23.70
CA ARG A 149 12.40 2.13 23.14
C ARG A 149 13.33 2.80 24.17
N PRO A 150 14.58 3.15 23.83
CA PRO A 150 15.43 3.87 24.76
C PRO A 150 14.80 5.24 25.03
N ALA A 151 14.55 5.53 26.31
CA ALA A 151 13.97 6.79 26.75
C ALA A 151 14.89 7.95 26.32
N LEU A 152 14.33 8.89 25.56
CA LEU A 152 15.00 10.12 25.17
C LEU A 152 15.31 10.93 26.45
N ARG A 153 16.55 10.90 26.92
CA ARG A 153 17.01 11.74 28.02
C ARG A 153 16.87 13.20 27.60
N ARG A 154 15.88 13.90 28.15
CA ARG A 154 15.83 15.36 28.10
C ARG A 154 17.09 15.89 28.79
N ARG A 155 18.00 16.51 28.04
CA ARG A 155 19.07 17.35 28.62
C ARG A 155 18.40 18.59 29.20
N THR A 156 18.25 18.64 30.52
CA THR A 156 18.06 19.91 31.22
C THR A 156 19.41 20.58 31.34
N SER A 157 19.56 21.74 30.69
CA SER A 157 20.67 22.66 30.90
C SER A 157 20.41 23.45 32.19
N ALA A 158 21.03 23.05 33.29
CA ALA A 158 21.15 23.88 34.48
C ALA A 158 22.44 24.72 34.35
N GLY A 159 22.29 26.02 34.08
CA GLY A 159 23.37 26.98 34.18
C GLY A 159 23.66 27.25 35.65
N ALA A 160 24.84 26.83 36.11
CA ALA A 160 25.42 27.26 37.39
C ALA A 160 26.50 28.29 37.07
N LEU A 161 26.21 29.57 37.34
CA LEU A 161 27.20 30.64 37.38
C LEU A 161 27.83 30.63 38.79
N LEU A 162 29.16 30.50 38.83
CA LEU A 162 30.00 30.52 40.04
C LEU A 162 29.97 31.91 40.72
N PRO A 163 30.16 31.99 42.05
CA PRO A 163 30.39 33.25 42.74
C PRO A 163 31.86 33.70 42.59
N GLN A 164 32.07 34.97 42.22
CA GLN A 164 33.38 35.62 42.23
C GLN A 164 33.68 36.13 43.66
N SER A 165 34.92 35.93 44.11
CA SER A 165 35.53 36.63 45.25
C SER A 165 36.35 37.80 44.74
#